data_AF-A0A452J7B0-F1
#
_entry.id   AF-A0A452J7B0-F1
#
_cell.length_a   1.000
_cell.length_b   1.000
_cell.length_c   1.000
_cell.angle_alpha   90.00
_cell.angle_beta   90.00
_cell.angle_gamma   90.00
#
_symmetry.space_group_name_H-M   'P 1'
#
loop_
_entity.id
_entity.type
_entity.pdbx_description
1 polymer ?
#
loop_
_entity_poly.entity_id
_entity_poly.type
_entity_poly.pdbx_seq_one_letter_code
_entity_poly.pdbx_strand_id
1 'polypeptide(L)'
;MTTSVRQYSSSTSLKGLGGLSGLGGGSTRVSSVNLGGPYRAPSIHGGSGGFSVSSSRYVSGVGSSLGGGYGGSYSSSFGGGYGGGLGGGYGGCLGGGLGGGYGVGFGGGFGGGDGILPAGEKETMQNLNDRLASYLDKVRALEEANSDLEIKIKEWYKKQGPSPDRDYSPYYRTIEDLRSKILAATIDNANIVLQIDNARLAADDFRTKFETELSLRMSVEADINGLRRVLDELTLARADLEMQIENLKEELAYLKKNHEEEMNILRSQLGGDITVEMDAAPGVDLTKILADMREQYESLAEKNRKEAEQWFFTKTEELNREVAMNTEQLQSGKSEITELRRTVQGLEIELQSQLSMKAALEGTLAETEARYGTQLAQLQALITSVEEQLAELRCDMERQNHEYKILVDVKTRLEQEIATYRRLLEGEDAHIASQYSAALSSQGGRDVISSARQVRTIVEEVQDGKVVSSREQVQLSTR
;
A
#
# COMPACT_ATOMS: atom_id res chain seq x y z
N MET A 1 36.96 -13.66 -16.38
CA MET A 1 37.40 -15.02 -16.75
C MET A 1 36.84 -15.99 -15.71
N THR A 2 35.67 -16.53 -16.02
CA THR A 2 35.05 -17.70 -15.42
C THR A 2 34.75 -18.60 -16.62
N THR A 3 35.22 -19.84 -16.61
CA THR A 3 35.07 -20.75 -17.77
C THR A 3 34.32 -22.01 -17.37
N SER A 4 33.17 -22.21 -18.01
CA SER A 4 32.39 -23.45 -18.04
C SER A 4 32.21 -23.85 -19.51
N VAL A 5 32.29 -25.15 -19.85
CA VAL A 5 32.28 -25.63 -21.24
C VAL A 5 31.52 -26.96 -21.42
N ARG A 6 30.55 -26.97 -22.34
CA ARG A 6 30.48 -27.77 -23.60
C ARG A 6 29.26 -27.32 -24.45
N GLN A 7 29.47 -26.61 -25.57
CA GLN A 7 29.51 -27.03 -27.00
C GLN A 7 28.19 -27.57 -27.60
N TYR A 8 27.74 -27.30 -28.85
CA TYR A 8 27.58 -26.12 -29.75
C TYR A 8 26.76 -26.64 -30.96
N SER A 9 25.90 -25.80 -31.58
CA SER A 9 25.75 -25.68 -33.05
C SER A 9 24.78 -24.54 -33.40
N SER A 10 25.13 -23.75 -34.40
CA SER A 10 24.56 -22.45 -34.77
C SER A 10 24.06 -22.44 -36.21
N SER A 11 23.07 -21.59 -36.52
CA SER A 11 23.10 -20.80 -37.77
C SER A 11 22.20 -19.56 -37.68
N THR A 12 22.74 -18.45 -38.17
CA THR A 12 22.12 -17.13 -38.38
C THR A 12 21.76 -16.95 -39.84
N SER A 13 20.68 -16.22 -40.16
CA SER A 13 20.71 -15.24 -41.26
C SER A 13 19.56 -14.22 -41.19
N LEU A 14 19.84 -13.06 -41.76
CA LEU A 14 19.11 -11.79 -41.79
C LEU A 14 18.12 -11.66 -42.96
N LYS A 15 17.23 -10.66 -42.79
CA LYS A 15 16.49 -9.82 -43.78
C LYS A 15 15.03 -10.17 -44.08
N GLY A 16 14.17 -9.16 -43.85
CA GLY A 16 13.36 -8.58 -44.94
C GLY A 16 11.84 -8.49 -44.74
N LEU A 17 11.38 -7.25 -44.53
CA LEU A 17 10.14 -6.59 -44.99
C LEU A 17 8.77 -7.32 -45.09
N GLY A 18 7.73 -6.58 -44.66
CA GLY A 18 6.30 -6.75 -45.01
C GLY A 18 5.50 -7.22 -43.79
N GLY A 19 4.58 -6.45 -43.20
CA GLY A 19 3.45 -5.77 -43.83
C GLY A 19 2.20 -6.62 -43.66
N LEU A 20 1.11 -6.01 -43.16
CA LEU A 20 -0.28 -6.51 -43.04
C LEU A 20 -0.74 -7.04 -41.66
N SER A 21 -1.40 -6.14 -40.93
CA SER A 21 -2.81 -6.22 -40.48
C SER A 21 -3.45 -7.60 -40.23
N GLY A 22 -4.06 -7.75 -39.05
CA GLY A 22 -5.11 -8.75 -38.84
C GLY A 22 -5.46 -9.01 -37.37
N LEU A 23 -6.08 -8.05 -36.70
CA LEU A 23 -6.89 -8.30 -35.50
C LEU A 23 -8.18 -9.02 -35.94
N GLY A 24 -8.48 -10.15 -35.33
CA GLY A 24 -9.72 -10.88 -35.59
C GLY A 24 -10.11 -11.83 -34.47
N GLY A 25 -11.11 -11.41 -33.68
CA GLY A 25 -12.03 -12.25 -32.90
C GLY A 25 -11.44 -13.01 -31.71
N GLY A 26 -12.11 -13.18 -30.57
CA GLY A 26 -13.50 -12.92 -30.23
C GLY A 26 -13.70 -13.37 -28.78
N SER A 27 -14.48 -12.58 -28.05
CA SER A 27 -14.86 -12.80 -26.65
C SER A 27 -15.91 -13.90 -26.53
N THR A 28 -15.85 -14.72 -25.46
CA THR A 28 -17.03 -15.44 -24.95
C THR A 28 -17.08 -15.43 -23.41
N ARG A 29 -17.87 -14.48 -22.89
CA ARG A 29 -19.01 -14.59 -21.95
C ARG A 29 -19.00 -15.61 -20.80
N VAL A 30 -19.16 -15.08 -19.59
CA VAL A 30 -20.24 -15.35 -18.58
C VAL A 30 -20.17 -14.17 -17.60
N SER A 31 -21.23 -13.51 -17.12
CA SER A 31 -22.44 -14.00 -16.42
C SER A 31 -23.50 -12.87 -16.43
N SER A 32 -24.81 -13.14 -16.59
CA SER A 32 -25.85 -13.23 -15.55
C SER A 32 -26.43 -11.90 -15.01
N VAL A 33 -27.77 -11.93 -14.84
CA VAL A 33 -28.64 -11.14 -13.93
C VAL A 33 -29.33 -9.90 -14.51
N ASN A 34 -30.66 -10.03 -14.68
CA ASN A 34 -31.79 -9.18 -14.23
C ASN A 34 -31.61 -7.65 -14.17
N LEU A 35 -32.62 -6.78 -14.24
CA LEU A 35 -34.09 -6.79 -14.36
C LEU A 35 -34.45 -5.32 -14.06
N GLY A 36 -35.37 -4.69 -14.80
CA GLY A 36 -36.12 -3.55 -14.26
C GLY A 36 -36.12 -2.27 -15.10
N GLY A 37 -37.28 -2.03 -15.73
CA GLY A 37 -37.99 -0.76 -15.57
C GLY A 37 -38.17 0.12 -16.80
N PRO A 38 -39.40 0.24 -17.34
CA PRO A 38 -39.74 1.36 -18.19
C PRO A 38 -40.46 2.47 -17.39
N TYR A 39 -40.07 3.66 -17.77
CA TYR A 39 -40.69 4.98 -17.67
C TYR A 39 -42.22 5.09 -17.60
N ARG A 40 -42.72 6.03 -16.77
CA ARG A 40 -43.93 6.85 -17.03
C ARG A 40 -44.10 8.08 -16.10
N ALA A 41 -43.86 9.29 -16.59
CA ALA A 41 -43.93 10.54 -15.79
C ALA A 41 -45.36 11.13 -15.71
N PRO A 42 -45.56 12.30 -15.06
CA PRO A 42 -46.77 12.63 -14.31
C PRO A 42 -47.93 13.20 -15.14
N SER A 43 -49.12 13.20 -14.56
CA SER A 43 -50.23 14.06 -14.97
C SER A 43 -50.61 15.00 -13.83
N ILE A 44 -50.59 16.28 -14.16
CA ILE A 44 -51.23 17.40 -13.49
C ILE A 44 -52.76 17.25 -13.59
N HIS A 45 -53.44 17.32 -12.44
CA HIS A 45 -54.81 17.80 -12.30
C HIS A 45 -54.80 18.78 -11.12
N GLY A 46 -55.18 20.03 -11.39
CA GLY A 46 -55.43 21.05 -10.38
C GLY A 46 -56.92 21.10 -10.05
N GLY A 47 -57.25 21.44 -8.80
CA GLY A 47 -58.62 21.81 -8.44
C GLY A 47 -59.01 21.60 -6.98
N SER A 48 -58.67 22.59 -6.15
CA SER A 48 -59.51 23.15 -5.07
C SER A 48 -59.89 22.32 -3.84
N GLY A 49 -59.36 22.74 -2.67
CA GLY A 49 -60.18 22.85 -1.44
C GLY A 49 -59.49 22.43 -0.14
N GLY A 50 -59.39 23.36 0.80
CA GLY A 50 -59.42 23.04 2.25
C GLY A 50 -58.20 23.45 3.07
N PHE A 51 -58.28 24.62 3.69
CA PHE A 51 -57.36 25.16 4.69
C PHE A 51 -57.31 24.30 5.97
N SER A 52 -56.14 24.22 6.63
CA SER A 52 -56.06 24.52 8.07
C SER A 52 -54.64 24.71 8.58
N VAL A 53 -54.41 25.92 9.07
CA VAL A 53 -53.37 26.33 10.00
C VAL A 53 -53.66 25.71 11.37
N SER A 54 -52.65 25.18 12.05
CA SER A 54 -52.50 25.39 13.50
C SER A 54 -51.11 24.97 13.98
N SER A 55 -50.34 25.99 14.34
CA SER A 55 -49.24 25.91 15.28
C SER A 55 -49.82 25.72 16.68
N SER A 56 -49.18 24.89 17.51
CA SER A 56 -48.55 25.33 18.77
C SER A 56 -48.65 24.29 19.92
N ARG A 57 -47.49 24.11 20.56
CA ARG A 57 -47.23 23.96 22.00
C ARG A 57 -47.39 22.58 22.70
N TYR A 58 -46.21 22.10 23.12
CA TYR A 58 -45.79 21.62 24.45
C TYR A 58 -46.65 20.61 25.25
N VAL A 59 -45.95 19.56 25.72
CA VAL A 59 -45.84 19.03 27.11
C VAL A 59 -45.26 17.60 26.98
N SER A 60 -43.97 17.39 27.25
CA SER A 60 -43.37 16.98 28.53
C SER A 60 -43.84 15.62 29.07
N GLY A 61 -42.88 14.70 29.24
CA GLY A 61 -42.98 13.40 29.90
C GLY A 61 -41.87 12.48 29.40
N VAL A 62 -40.60 12.74 29.73
CA VAL A 62 -39.87 12.19 30.90
C VAL A 62 -39.91 10.66 30.94
N GLY A 63 -38.81 10.03 30.56
CA GLY A 63 -38.61 8.59 30.58
C GLY A 63 -37.16 8.23 30.24
N SER A 64 -36.29 8.45 31.21
CA SER A 64 -34.84 8.23 31.17
C SER A 64 -34.46 6.76 31.01
N SER A 65 -33.49 6.49 30.13
CA SER A 65 -32.32 5.65 30.42
C SER A 65 -31.22 6.05 29.43
N LEU A 66 -30.21 6.81 29.90
CA LEU A 66 -28.87 6.28 30.23
C LEU A 66 -28.30 5.48 29.04
N GLY A 67 -27.37 6.00 28.24
CA GLY A 67 -26.27 6.91 28.57
C GLY A 67 -24.96 6.15 28.33
N GLY A 68 -24.23 6.54 27.28
CA GLY A 68 -22.96 5.92 26.90
C GLY A 68 -22.51 6.36 25.51
N GLY A 69 -22.19 7.64 25.36
CA GLY A 69 -21.50 8.20 24.20
C GLY A 69 -19.99 8.33 24.43
N TYR A 70 -19.34 8.87 23.38
CA TYR A 70 -17.92 9.22 23.18
C TYR A 70 -17.03 8.09 22.61
N GLY A 71 -16.35 8.22 21.47
CA GLY A 71 -16.15 9.34 20.54
C GLY A 71 -14.69 9.44 20.06
N GLY A 72 -14.49 9.75 18.76
CA GLY A 72 -13.34 10.44 18.15
C GLY A 72 -11.98 9.71 18.15
N SER A 73 -11.41 9.35 16.99
CA SER A 73 -10.74 10.22 16.00
C SER A 73 -9.64 11.12 16.57
N TYR A 74 -8.39 10.78 16.28
CA TYR A 74 -7.39 11.74 15.83
C TYR A 74 -6.47 11.10 14.79
N SER A 75 -6.38 11.78 13.65
CA SER A 75 -5.30 11.75 12.69
C SER A 75 -4.13 12.61 13.20
N SER A 76 -2.90 12.28 12.84
CA SER A 76 -1.89 13.24 12.36
C SER A 76 -0.60 12.54 11.95
N SER A 77 -0.27 12.70 10.67
CA SER A 77 1.07 12.56 10.11
C SER A 77 2.03 13.62 10.67
N PHE A 78 3.30 13.26 10.83
CA PHE A 78 4.54 14.04 10.61
C PHE A 78 5.68 13.02 10.83
N GLY A 79 6.61 12.70 9.93
CA GLY A 79 7.29 13.54 8.95
C GLY A 79 8.46 14.25 9.61
N GLY A 80 9.70 13.78 9.40
CA GLY A 80 10.91 14.58 9.66
C GLY A 80 12.09 13.81 10.27
N GLY A 81 13.14 13.63 9.47
CA GLY A 81 14.46 13.22 9.96
C GLY A 81 15.25 14.38 10.58
N TYR A 82 16.18 14.02 11.46
CA TYR A 82 17.39 14.71 11.93
C TYR A 82 18.24 13.56 12.52
N GLY A 83 19.52 13.33 12.23
CA GLY A 83 20.60 14.29 12.02
C GLY A 83 21.13 14.75 13.38
N GLY A 84 22.08 14.01 13.99
CA GLY A 84 22.75 14.46 15.23
C GLY A 84 23.54 13.38 15.94
N GLY A 85 24.87 13.47 15.89
CA GLY A 85 25.80 12.57 16.57
C GLY A 85 25.99 12.88 18.06
N LEU A 86 26.47 11.87 18.79
CA LEU A 86 27.10 11.90 20.11
C LEU A 86 28.00 10.63 20.12
N GLY A 87 29.32 10.64 20.33
CA GLY A 87 30.11 11.58 21.13
C GLY A 87 30.03 11.20 22.61
N GLY A 88 30.85 10.22 23.04
CA GLY A 88 31.04 9.83 24.45
C GLY A 88 31.77 8.48 24.52
N GLY A 89 32.98 8.33 25.07
CA GLY A 89 33.71 9.19 26.00
C GLY A 89 33.50 8.75 27.45
N TYR A 90 34.18 7.68 27.86
CA TYR A 90 34.53 7.28 29.24
C TYR A 90 35.88 6.52 29.09
N GLY A 91 37.02 6.88 29.69
CA GLY A 91 37.29 7.32 31.07
C GLY A 91 37.57 6.04 31.90
N GLY A 92 38.72 5.76 32.50
CA GLY A 92 39.92 6.53 32.84
C GLY A 92 41.06 5.56 33.23
N CYS A 93 42.32 6.00 33.11
CA CYS A 93 43.19 6.42 34.22
C CYS A 93 43.73 5.30 35.13
N LEU A 94 45.04 5.06 35.03
CA LEU A 94 46.03 4.60 36.03
C LEU A 94 47.33 4.55 35.20
N GLY A 95 48.41 5.31 35.40
CA GLY A 95 48.96 5.90 36.61
C GLY A 95 50.45 5.53 36.63
N GLY A 96 51.34 6.51 36.79
CA GLY A 96 52.72 6.27 37.24
C GLY A 96 53.81 6.41 36.17
N GLY A 97 54.31 7.63 35.99
CA GLY A 97 55.68 7.85 35.55
C GLY A 97 56.65 7.73 36.72
N LEU A 98 57.80 7.11 36.48
CA LEU A 98 59.07 7.17 37.22
C LEU A 98 60.13 6.79 36.17
N GLY A 99 61.10 7.59 35.74
CA GLY A 99 61.84 8.59 36.51
C GLY A 99 62.89 7.85 37.35
N GLY A 100 64.07 7.58 36.78
CA GLY A 100 65.13 6.87 37.51
C GLY A 100 66.37 6.60 36.67
N GLY A 101 67.14 7.65 36.39
CA GLY A 101 68.54 7.49 36.01
C GLY A 101 69.39 7.09 37.21
N TYR A 102 70.33 6.17 37.01
CA TYR A 102 71.51 6.02 37.85
C TYR A 102 72.68 5.66 36.94
N GLY A 103 73.43 6.69 36.54
CA GLY A 103 74.83 6.54 36.21
C GLY A 103 75.60 6.38 37.52
N VAL A 104 76.39 5.31 37.61
CA VAL A 104 77.42 5.17 38.65
C VAL A 104 78.75 5.07 37.93
N GLY A 105 79.38 6.23 37.78
CA GLY A 105 80.82 6.31 37.60
C GLY A 105 81.47 6.14 38.97
N PHE A 106 82.45 5.26 39.05
CA PHE A 106 83.50 5.32 40.05
C PHE A 106 84.84 5.25 39.32
N GLY A 107 85.43 6.42 39.12
CA GLY A 107 86.85 6.60 38.95
C GLY A 107 87.49 6.93 40.30
N GLY A 108 88.76 6.57 40.44
CA GLY A 108 89.61 6.83 41.61
C GLY A 108 90.34 5.55 42.00
N GLY A 109 91.66 5.52 42.17
CA GLY A 109 92.64 6.58 42.21
C GLY A 109 93.99 5.95 42.58
N PHE A 110 95.03 6.45 41.94
CA PHE A 110 96.44 6.09 42.11
C PHE A 110 96.99 6.42 43.51
N GLY A 111 98.01 5.66 43.94
CA GLY A 111 99.05 6.06 44.92
C GLY A 111 99.15 5.12 46.14
N GLY A 112 100.30 4.58 46.54
CA GLY A 112 101.70 4.72 46.10
C GLY A 112 102.63 3.96 47.08
N GLY A 113 103.91 3.82 46.72
CA GLY A 113 105.01 3.34 47.57
C GLY A 113 105.53 1.95 47.15
N ASP A 114 106.33 1.84 46.09
CA ASP A 114 107.79 2.03 46.02
C ASP A 114 108.60 0.97 46.79
N GLY A 115 109.29 0.11 46.03
CA GLY A 115 109.96 -1.09 46.52
C GLY A 115 110.54 -1.90 45.36
N ILE A 116 111.57 -1.32 44.74
CA ILE A 116 112.47 -1.91 43.73
C ILE A 116 112.75 -3.39 44.02
N LEU A 117 112.43 -4.29 43.06
CA LEU A 117 113.10 -5.54 42.63
C LEU A 117 112.08 -6.46 41.88
N PRO A 118 112.48 -7.23 40.85
CA PRO A 118 111.59 -7.67 39.77
C PRO A 118 110.70 -8.88 40.14
N ALA A 119 109.38 -8.67 40.26
CA ALA A 119 108.37 -9.72 40.46
C ALA A 119 107.10 -9.54 39.59
N GLY A 120 107.22 -8.84 38.46
CA GLY A 120 106.08 -8.31 37.68
C GLY A 120 105.22 -9.30 36.87
N GLU A 121 105.55 -10.59 36.81
CA GLU A 121 104.78 -11.56 36.01
C GLU A 121 103.68 -12.28 36.83
N LYS A 122 103.91 -12.48 38.13
CA LYS A 122 102.97 -13.24 38.98
C LYS A 122 101.79 -12.41 39.45
N GLU A 123 102.02 -11.13 39.75
CA GLU A 123 100.96 -10.19 40.18
C GLU A 123 100.07 -9.75 39.02
N THR A 124 100.64 -9.62 37.81
CA THR A 124 99.87 -9.38 36.58
C THR A 124 99.01 -10.60 36.23
N MET A 125 99.53 -11.83 36.38
CA MET A 125 98.75 -13.06 36.24
C MET A 125 97.65 -13.21 37.30
N GLN A 126 97.88 -12.76 38.54
CA GLN A 126 96.83 -12.74 39.56
C GLN A 126 95.73 -11.74 39.22
N ASN A 127 96.06 -10.52 38.80
CA ASN A 127 95.06 -9.52 38.41
C ASN A 127 94.19 -9.98 37.21
N LEU A 128 94.80 -10.64 36.23
CA LEU A 128 94.09 -11.27 35.11
C LEU A 128 93.16 -12.40 35.56
N ASN A 129 93.63 -13.26 36.47
CA ASN A 129 92.82 -14.33 37.05
C ASN A 129 91.65 -13.78 37.89
N ASP A 130 91.87 -12.73 38.68
CA ASP A 130 90.82 -12.09 39.47
C ASP A 130 89.77 -11.42 38.55
N ARG A 131 90.20 -10.83 37.44
CA ARG A 131 89.30 -10.26 36.43
C ARG A 131 88.52 -11.36 35.71
N LEU A 132 89.14 -12.50 35.40
CA LEU A 132 88.46 -13.65 34.82
C LEU A 132 87.46 -14.29 35.80
N ALA A 133 87.80 -14.38 37.08
CA ALA A 133 86.88 -14.81 38.13
C ALA A 133 85.66 -13.87 38.22
N SER A 134 85.88 -12.55 38.24
CA SER A 134 84.78 -11.57 38.23
C SER A 134 83.92 -11.65 36.96
N TYR A 135 84.50 -11.99 35.81
CA TYR A 135 83.77 -12.19 34.57
C TYR A 135 82.92 -13.46 34.62
N LEU A 136 83.48 -14.57 35.13
CA LEU A 136 82.74 -15.82 35.32
C LEU A 136 81.59 -15.68 36.32
N ASP A 137 81.78 -14.93 37.41
CA ASP A 137 80.73 -14.63 38.37
C ASP A 137 79.62 -13.77 37.74
N LYS A 138 79.99 -12.81 36.89
CA LYS A 138 79.02 -11.99 36.15
C LYS A 138 78.25 -12.79 35.11
N VAL A 139 78.90 -13.74 34.43
CA VAL A 139 78.24 -14.66 33.50
C VAL A 139 77.24 -15.54 34.24
N ARG A 140 77.62 -16.12 35.38
CA ARG A 140 76.70 -16.91 36.22
C ARG A 140 75.49 -16.10 36.69
N ALA A 141 75.70 -14.86 37.14
CA ALA A 141 74.60 -13.98 37.55
C ALA A 141 73.66 -13.63 36.39
N LEU A 142 74.19 -13.46 35.18
CA LEU A 142 73.38 -13.22 33.98
C LEU A 142 72.63 -14.47 33.52
N GLU A 143 73.22 -15.65 33.65
CA GLU A 143 72.56 -16.93 33.38
C GLU A 143 71.40 -17.18 34.35
N GLU A 144 71.61 -16.91 35.64
CA GLU A 144 70.56 -17.01 36.66
C GLU A 144 69.42 -16.01 36.38
N ALA A 145 69.74 -14.75 36.09
CA ALA A 145 68.75 -13.74 35.75
C ALA A 145 67.98 -14.07 34.45
N ASN A 146 68.63 -14.64 33.44
CA ASN A 146 67.95 -15.12 32.23
C ASN A 146 67.02 -16.29 32.54
N SER A 147 67.44 -17.24 33.38
CA SER A 147 66.59 -18.36 33.78
C SER A 147 65.32 -17.90 34.50
N ASP A 148 65.44 -16.89 35.37
CA ASP A 148 64.31 -16.28 36.06
C ASP A 148 63.36 -15.56 35.12
N LEU A 149 63.90 -14.84 34.12
CA LEU A 149 63.09 -14.17 33.11
C LEU A 149 62.33 -15.17 32.22
N GLU A 150 62.96 -16.28 31.84
CA GLU A 150 62.30 -17.34 31.08
C GLU A 150 61.14 -17.96 31.86
N ILE A 151 61.31 -18.20 33.16
CA ILE A 151 60.25 -18.73 34.03
C ILE A 151 59.09 -17.73 34.10
N LYS A 152 59.38 -16.43 34.30
CA LYS A 152 58.35 -15.39 34.34
C LYS A 152 57.59 -15.26 33.02
N ILE A 153 58.28 -15.38 31.88
CA ILE A 153 57.65 -15.37 30.56
C ILE A 153 56.72 -16.58 30.41
N LYS A 154 57.17 -17.78 30.78
CA LYS A 154 56.35 -19.01 30.73
C LYS A 154 55.12 -18.91 31.61
N GLU A 155 55.25 -18.37 32.82
CA GLU A 155 54.12 -18.14 33.71
C GLU A 155 53.14 -17.09 33.17
N TRP A 156 53.66 -16.02 32.56
CA TRP A 156 52.84 -14.98 31.95
C TRP A 156 52.01 -15.55 30.79
N TYR A 157 52.61 -16.36 29.92
CA TYR A 157 51.89 -17.04 28.83
C TYR A 157 50.86 -18.05 29.33
N LYS A 158 51.11 -18.74 30.45
CA LYS A 158 50.09 -19.61 31.07
C LYS A 158 48.92 -18.83 31.66
N LYS A 159 49.17 -17.68 32.27
CA LYS A 159 48.12 -16.83 32.87
C LYS A 159 47.33 -16.03 31.84
N GLN A 160 47.97 -15.67 30.73
CA GLN A 160 47.37 -14.95 29.60
C GLN A 160 46.96 -15.88 28.45
N GLY A 161 46.98 -17.20 28.65
CA GLY A 161 46.41 -18.13 27.70
C GLY A 161 44.95 -17.74 27.42
N PRO A 162 44.45 -17.87 26.18
CA PRO A 162 43.08 -17.53 25.85
C PRO A 162 42.14 -18.23 26.84
N SER A 163 41.31 -17.46 27.55
CA SER A 163 40.25 -18.06 28.36
C SER A 163 39.42 -18.99 27.45
N PRO A 164 38.96 -20.15 27.95
CA PRO A 164 38.17 -21.05 27.13
C PRO A 164 36.99 -20.30 26.54
N ASP A 165 36.80 -20.42 25.23
CA ASP A 165 35.74 -19.74 24.48
C ASP A 165 34.42 -19.91 25.23
N ARG A 166 33.77 -18.79 25.57
CA ARG A 166 32.47 -18.84 26.24
C ARG A 166 31.48 -19.54 25.30
N ASP A 167 30.94 -20.67 25.72
CA ASP A 167 29.99 -21.44 24.92
C ASP A 167 28.65 -20.70 24.74
N TYR A 168 28.51 -19.97 23.63
CA TYR A 168 27.27 -19.24 23.29
C TYR A 168 26.17 -20.13 22.67
N SER A 169 26.42 -21.44 22.52
CA SER A 169 25.49 -22.41 21.91
C SER A 169 24.05 -22.39 22.45
N PRO A 170 23.80 -22.25 23.77
CA PRO A 170 22.44 -22.18 24.31
C PRO A 170 21.67 -20.93 23.87
N TYR A 171 22.37 -19.80 23.67
CA TYR A 171 21.73 -18.54 23.26
C TYR A 171 21.21 -18.64 21.82
N TYR A 172 21.90 -19.36 20.93
CA TYR A 172 21.43 -19.54 19.56
C TYR A 172 20.09 -20.28 19.50
N ARG A 173 19.87 -21.30 20.33
CA ARG A 173 18.57 -21.97 20.41
C ARG A 173 17.47 -21.01 20.86
N THR A 174 17.73 -20.22 21.90
CA THR A 174 16.75 -19.23 22.37
C THR A 174 16.48 -18.12 21.35
N ILE A 175 17.49 -17.69 20.60
CA ILE A 175 17.35 -16.70 19.52
C ILE A 175 16.49 -17.28 18.39
N GLU A 176 16.69 -18.54 18.02
CA GLU A 176 15.93 -19.21 16.97
C GLU A 176 14.46 -19.43 17.38
N ASP A 177 14.22 -19.83 18.62
CA ASP A 177 12.86 -19.94 19.17
C ASP A 177 12.15 -18.59 19.20
N LEU A 178 12.85 -17.51 19.58
CA LEU A 178 12.31 -16.15 19.57
C LEU A 178 12.02 -15.67 18.15
N ARG A 179 12.92 -15.92 17.19
CA ARG A 179 12.69 -15.62 15.77
C ARG A 179 11.46 -16.36 15.24
N SER A 180 11.34 -17.65 15.55
CA SER A 180 10.19 -18.46 15.16
C SER A 180 8.88 -17.91 15.72
N LYS A 181 8.87 -17.48 17.00
CA LYS A 181 7.71 -16.83 17.63
C LYS A 181 7.37 -15.49 16.99
N ILE A 182 8.37 -14.67 16.65
CA ILE A 182 8.16 -13.39 15.95
C ILE A 182 7.53 -13.64 14.57
N LEU A 183 8.02 -14.63 13.83
CA LEU A 183 7.46 -14.98 12.53
C LEU A 183 6.03 -15.50 12.64
N ALA A 184 5.76 -16.41 13.57
CA ALA A 184 4.40 -16.90 13.83
C ALA A 184 3.46 -15.74 14.19
N ALA A 185 3.87 -14.86 15.11
CA ALA A 185 3.09 -13.68 15.48
C ALA A 185 2.90 -12.69 14.32
N THR A 186 3.86 -12.57 13.42
CA THR A 186 3.75 -11.72 12.22
C THR A 186 2.72 -12.29 11.24
N ILE A 187 2.72 -13.61 11.05
CA ILE A 187 1.72 -14.31 10.22
C ILE A 187 0.33 -14.20 10.84
N ASP A 188 0.22 -14.42 12.15
CA ASP A 188 -1.05 -14.30 12.86
C ASP A 188 -1.59 -12.87 12.82
N ASN A 189 -0.71 -11.87 12.95
CA ASN A 189 -1.10 -10.46 12.79
C ASN A 189 -1.64 -10.19 11.37
N ALA A 190 -0.94 -10.66 10.33
CA ALA A 190 -1.42 -10.54 8.96
C ALA A 190 -2.78 -11.25 8.75
N ASN A 191 -2.97 -12.44 9.31
CA ASN A 191 -4.25 -13.15 9.28
C ASN A 191 -5.37 -12.37 9.97
N ILE A 192 -5.10 -11.76 11.12
CA ILE A 192 -6.07 -10.93 11.85
C ILE A 192 -6.41 -9.67 11.02
N VAL A 193 -5.42 -9.01 10.42
CA VAL A 193 -5.66 -7.85 9.54
C VAL A 193 -6.58 -8.22 8.38
N LEU A 194 -6.34 -9.38 7.74
CA LEU A 194 -7.21 -9.88 6.67
C LEU A 194 -8.64 -10.17 7.17
N GLN A 195 -8.79 -10.76 8.36
CA GLN A 195 -10.11 -10.97 8.94
C GLN A 195 -10.84 -9.66 9.26
N ILE A 196 -10.10 -8.64 9.73
CA ILE A 196 -10.64 -7.30 9.98
C ILE A 196 -11.11 -6.68 8.66
N ASP A 197 -10.31 -6.74 7.61
CA ASP A 197 -10.68 -6.18 6.31
C ASP A 197 -11.87 -6.94 5.69
N ASN A 198 -11.91 -8.27 5.82
CA ASN A 198 -13.06 -9.07 5.41
C ASN A 198 -14.34 -8.69 6.18
N ALA A 199 -14.24 -8.54 7.51
CA ALA A 199 -15.37 -8.13 8.34
C ALA A 199 -15.84 -6.71 8.02
N ARG A 200 -14.92 -5.79 7.72
CA ARG A 200 -15.25 -4.42 7.27
C ARG A 200 -15.97 -4.43 5.93
N LEU A 201 -15.44 -5.17 4.94
CA LEU A 201 -16.09 -5.31 3.64
C LEU A 201 -17.49 -5.92 3.79
N ALA A 202 -17.66 -6.96 4.60
CA ALA A 202 -18.97 -7.55 4.87
C ALA A 202 -19.93 -6.56 5.55
N ALA A 203 -19.43 -5.74 6.49
CA ALA A 203 -20.22 -4.70 7.15
C ALA A 203 -20.67 -3.62 6.18
N ASP A 204 -19.80 -3.15 5.28
CA ASP A 204 -20.14 -2.17 4.24
C ASP A 204 -21.14 -2.75 3.23
N ASP A 205 -21.02 -4.03 2.90
CA ASP A 205 -21.96 -4.77 2.07
C ASP A 205 -23.36 -4.81 2.70
N PHE A 206 -23.44 -5.12 4.00
CA PHE A 206 -24.69 -5.10 4.75
C PHE A 206 -25.25 -3.69 4.93
N ARG A 207 -24.39 -2.68 5.12
CA ARG A 207 -24.80 -1.27 5.19
C ARG A 207 -25.47 -0.84 3.90
N THR A 208 -24.85 -1.14 2.76
CA THR A 208 -25.39 -0.81 1.44
C THR A 208 -26.72 -1.52 1.21
N LYS A 209 -26.79 -2.83 1.50
CA LYS A 209 -28.04 -3.61 1.41
C LYS A 209 -29.15 -3.05 2.30
N PHE A 210 -28.82 -2.64 3.53
CA PHE A 210 -29.76 -2.03 4.44
C PHE A 210 -30.27 -0.68 3.91
N GLU A 211 -29.39 0.16 3.38
CA GLU A 211 -29.77 1.46 2.79
C GLU A 211 -30.70 1.28 1.57
N THR A 212 -30.41 0.30 0.71
CA THR A 212 -31.29 -0.01 -0.43
C THR A 212 -32.64 -0.54 0.02
N GLU A 213 -32.67 -1.44 1.01
CA GLU A 213 -33.91 -2.01 1.51
C GLU A 213 -34.75 -0.97 2.24
N LEU A 214 -34.11 -0.09 3.01
CA LEU A 214 -34.76 1.04 3.67
C LEU A 214 -35.41 1.99 2.65
N SER A 215 -34.69 2.31 1.57
CA SER A 215 -35.24 3.14 0.48
C SER A 215 -36.45 2.48 -0.17
N LEU A 216 -36.39 1.17 -0.45
CA LEU A 216 -37.51 0.42 -1.00
C LEU A 216 -38.70 0.41 -0.03
N ARG A 217 -38.44 0.16 1.26
CA ARG A 217 -39.46 0.18 2.32
C ARG A 217 -40.15 1.53 2.39
N MET A 218 -39.40 2.63 2.37
CA MET A 218 -39.97 3.99 2.38
C MET A 218 -40.83 4.26 1.14
N SER A 219 -40.41 3.80 -0.04
CA SER A 219 -41.23 3.91 -1.26
C SER A 219 -42.53 3.14 -1.14
N VAL A 220 -42.48 1.89 -0.67
CA VAL A 220 -43.67 1.05 -0.49
C VAL A 220 -44.60 1.64 0.58
N GLU A 221 -44.06 2.20 1.66
CA GLU A 221 -44.86 2.90 2.67
C GLU A 221 -45.54 4.16 2.11
N ALA A 222 -44.85 4.91 1.26
CA ALA A 222 -45.44 6.06 0.57
C ALA A 222 -46.60 5.61 -0.35
N ASP A 223 -46.41 4.52 -1.10
CA ASP A 223 -47.45 3.93 -1.96
C ASP A 223 -48.64 3.44 -1.15
N ILE A 224 -48.43 2.74 -0.02
CA ILE A 224 -49.49 2.29 0.89
C ILE A 224 -50.29 3.49 1.43
N ASN A 225 -49.59 4.56 1.83
CA ASN A 225 -50.24 5.77 2.31
C ASN A 225 -51.04 6.48 1.20
N GLY A 226 -50.53 6.47 -0.03
CA GLY A 226 -51.25 6.96 -1.21
C GLY A 226 -52.51 6.14 -1.49
N LEU A 227 -52.41 4.81 -1.48
CA LEU A 227 -53.55 3.91 -1.67
C LEU A 227 -54.61 4.07 -0.57
N ARG A 228 -54.21 4.31 0.69
CA ARG A 228 -55.14 4.63 1.78
C ARG A 228 -55.90 5.92 1.51
N ARG A 229 -55.23 6.98 1.04
CA ARG A 229 -55.92 8.23 0.63
C ARG A 229 -56.93 8.00 -0.49
N VAL A 230 -56.54 7.26 -1.52
CA VAL A 230 -57.45 6.93 -2.63
C VAL A 230 -58.66 6.13 -2.12
N LEU A 231 -58.45 5.18 -1.21
CA LEU A 231 -59.55 4.44 -0.58
C LEU A 231 -60.50 5.37 0.19
N ASP A 232 -59.97 6.32 0.97
CA ASP A 232 -60.77 7.30 1.70
C ASP A 232 -61.57 8.20 0.74
N GLU A 233 -60.94 8.70 -0.33
CA GLU A 233 -61.61 9.49 -1.38
C GLU A 233 -62.73 8.71 -2.08
N LEU A 234 -62.48 7.44 -2.44
CA LEU A 234 -63.51 6.58 -3.02
C LEU A 234 -64.64 6.28 -2.03
N THR A 235 -64.33 6.17 -0.74
CA THR A 235 -65.34 5.96 0.30
C THR A 235 -66.24 7.18 0.46
N LEU A 236 -65.66 8.39 0.43
CA LEU A 236 -66.43 9.65 0.44
C LEU A 236 -67.27 9.80 -0.83
N ALA A 237 -66.72 9.54 -2.01
CA ALA A 237 -67.46 9.60 -3.27
C ALA A 237 -68.62 8.58 -3.30
N ARG A 238 -68.41 7.38 -2.76
CA ARG A 238 -69.47 6.39 -2.59
C ARG A 238 -70.58 6.91 -1.67
N ALA A 239 -70.23 7.49 -0.52
CA ALA A 239 -71.22 8.01 0.42
C ALA A 239 -72.03 9.18 -0.18
N ASP A 240 -71.38 10.07 -0.95
CA ASP A 240 -72.05 11.15 -1.67
C ASP A 240 -73.03 10.61 -2.71
N LEU A 241 -72.61 9.63 -3.52
CA LEU A 241 -73.50 8.97 -4.49
C LEU A 241 -74.66 8.23 -3.80
N GLU A 242 -74.42 7.58 -2.66
CA GLU A 242 -75.48 6.94 -1.87
C GLU A 242 -76.50 7.96 -1.35
N MET A 243 -76.04 9.13 -0.90
CA MET A 243 -76.92 10.24 -0.49
C MET A 243 -77.72 10.80 -1.68
N GLN A 244 -77.09 11.00 -2.83
CA GLN A 244 -77.79 11.44 -4.04
C GLN A 244 -78.87 10.43 -4.48
N ILE A 245 -78.56 9.13 -4.41
CA ILE A 245 -79.53 8.07 -4.68
C ILE A 245 -80.71 8.14 -3.73
N GLU A 246 -80.46 8.34 -2.43
CA GLU A 246 -81.54 8.41 -1.44
C GLU A 246 -82.41 9.67 -1.63
N ASN A 247 -81.79 10.84 -1.85
CA ASN A 247 -82.51 12.07 -2.17
C ASN A 247 -83.42 11.90 -3.41
N LEU A 248 -82.90 11.29 -4.48
CA LEU A 248 -83.69 11.03 -5.69
C LEU A 248 -84.85 10.05 -5.43
N LYS A 249 -84.68 9.06 -4.55
CA LYS A 249 -85.78 8.17 -4.15
C LYS A 249 -86.84 8.92 -3.35
N GLU A 250 -86.44 9.81 -2.44
CA GLU A 250 -87.36 10.65 -1.67
C GLU A 250 -88.14 11.59 -2.58
N GLU A 251 -87.48 12.25 -3.53
CA GLU A 251 -88.13 13.10 -4.55
C GLU A 251 -89.14 12.30 -5.39
N LEU A 252 -88.75 11.10 -5.83
CA LEU A 252 -89.64 10.22 -6.60
C LEU A 252 -90.86 9.81 -5.75
N ALA A 253 -90.67 9.47 -4.47
CA ALA A 253 -91.76 9.16 -3.55
C ALA A 253 -92.69 10.36 -3.32
N TYR A 254 -92.12 11.56 -3.16
CA TYR A 254 -92.86 12.81 -3.02
C TYR A 254 -93.70 13.12 -4.25
N LEU A 255 -93.11 13.06 -5.45
CA LEU A 255 -93.80 13.27 -6.72
C LEU A 255 -94.95 12.28 -6.93
N LYS A 256 -94.73 10.98 -6.60
CA LYS A 256 -95.79 9.96 -6.66
C LYS A 256 -96.95 10.28 -5.73
N LYS A 257 -96.65 10.67 -4.49
CA LYS A 257 -97.68 11.04 -3.51
C LYS A 257 -98.46 12.28 -3.96
N ASN A 258 -97.77 13.32 -4.44
CA ASN A 258 -98.42 14.52 -4.94
C ASN A 258 -99.33 14.21 -6.13
N HIS A 259 -98.86 13.38 -7.08
CA HIS A 259 -99.69 12.95 -8.19
C HIS A 259 -100.93 12.15 -7.74
N GLU A 260 -100.78 11.27 -6.76
CA GLU A 260 -101.91 10.52 -6.18
C GLU A 260 -102.94 11.44 -5.50
N GLU A 261 -102.47 12.45 -4.77
CA GLU A 261 -103.31 13.48 -4.15
C GLU A 261 -104.03 14.34 -5.20
N GLU A 262 -103.33 14.83 -6.22
CA GLU A 262 -103.90 15.60 -7.33
C GLU A 262 -104.94 14.78 -8.11
N MET A 263 -104.65 13.51 -8.39
CA MET A 263 -105.60 12.62 -9.06
C MET A 263 -106.85 12.35 -8.19
N ASN A 264 -106.70 12.28 -6.86
CA ASN A 264 -107.84 12.22 -5.95
C ASN A 264 -108.66 13.52 -5.95
N ILE A 265 -108.00 14.68 -5.93
CA ILE A 265 -108.66 15.99 -6.02
C ILE A 265 -109.43 16.12 -7.34
N LEU A 266 -108.79 15.81 -8.48
CA LEU A 266 -109.43 15.84 -9.80
C LEU A 266 -110.62 14.87 -9.88
N ARG A 267 -110.49 13.66 -9.31
CA ARG A 267 -111.62 12.72 -9.19
C ARG A 267 -112.76 13.31 -8.35
N SER A 268 -112.45 14.06 -7.29
CA SER A 268 -113.47 14.76 -6.49
C SER A 268 -114.09 15.97 -7.22
N GLN A 269 -113.31 16.69 -8.03
CA GLN A 269 -113.75 17.88 -8.76
C GLN A 269 -114.63 17.52 -9.96
N LEU A 270 -114.34 16.40 -10.63
CA LEU A 270 -115.22 15.82 -11.64
C LEU A 270 -116.54 15.25 -11.08
N GLY A 271 -116.75 15.33 -9.76
CA GLY A 271 -118.02 15.03 -9.09
C GLY A 271 -119.02 16.20 -9.01
N GLY A 272 -118.68 17.38 -9.55
CA GLY A 272 -119.54 18.56 -9.53
C GLY A 272 -119.99 18.97 -10.94
N ASP A 273 -121.25 18.71 -11.27
CA ASP A 273 -121.94 19.33 -12.39
C ASP A 273 -122.10 20.84 -12.11
N ILE A 274 -121.46 21.71 -12.90
CA ILE A 274 -121.52 23.16 -12.72
C ILE A 274 -121.99 23.80 -14.02
N THR A 275 -123.26 24.19 -14.00
CA THR A 275 -123.91 25.07 -14.98
C THR A 275 -123.52 26.52 -14.69
N VAL A 276 -123.00 27.24 -15.69
CA VAL A 276 -122.78 28.70 -15.64
C VAL A 276 -123.27 29.32 -16.94
N GLU A 277 -124.28 30.18 -16.85
CA GLU A 277 -124.78 30.99 -17.97
C GLU A 277 -124.07 32.35 -18.07
N MET A 278 -124.06 32.84 -19.30
CA MET A 278 -123.22 33.87 -19.91
C MET A 278 -123.99 35.19 -20.06
N ASP A 279 -123.29 36.33 -20.03
CA ASP A 279 -123.79 37.59 -20.61
C ASP A 279 -122.67 38.26 -21.42
N ALA A 280 -122.95 38.58 -22.69
CA ALA A 280 -121.96 38.99 -23.69
C ALA A 280 -122.44 40.23 -24.47
N ALA A 281 -121.60 41.27 -24.47
CA ALA A 281 -121.74 42.48 -25.27
C ALA A 281 -120.75 42.46 -26.48
N PRO A 282 -120.98 43.26 -27.54
CA PRO A 282 -120.62 42.91 -28.91
C PRO A 282 -119.14 43.13 -29.29
N GLY A 283 -118.46 42.01 -29.57
CA GLY A 283 -117.75 41.75 -30.83
C GLY A 283 -116.65 42.71 -31.30
N VAL A 284 -115.59 42.90 -30.50
CA VAL A 284 -114.25 43.06 -31.10
C VAL A 284 -113.95 41.75 -31.84
N ASP A 285 -113.40 41.79 -33.06
CA ASP A 285 -113.00 40.61 -33.83
C ASP A 285 -111.87 39.86 -33.11
N LEU A 286 -112.28 39.14 -32.07
CA LEU A 286 -111.44 38.36 -31.17
C LEU A 286 -110.69 37.31 -31.97
N THR A 287 -111.28 36.81 -33.05
CA THR A 287 -110.65 35.85 -33.96
C THR A 287 -109.35 36.39 -34.55
N LYS A 288 -109.34 37.65 -35.00
CA LYS A 288 -108.13 38.29 -35.52
C LYS A 288 -107.09 38.56 -34.42
N ILE A 289 -107.50 39.13 -33.29
CA ILE A 289 -106.58 39.44 -32.18
C ILE A 289 -106.01 38.16 -31.55
N LEU A 290 -106.81 37.10 -31.41
CA LEU A 290 -106.36 35.79 -30.94
C LEU A 290 -105.42 35.11 -31.95
N ALA A 291 -105.65 35.31 -33.26
CA ALA A 291 -104.74 34.83 -34.29
C ALA A 291 -103.40 35.58 -34.26
N ASP A 292 -103.42 36.91 -34.20
CA ASP A 292 -102.21 37.75 -34.12
C ASP A 292 -101.43 37.45 -32.82
N MET A 293 -102.12 37.26 -31.68
CA MET A 293 -101.47 36.85 -30.42
C MET A 293 -100.87 35.46 -30.54
N ARG A 294 -101.56 34.48 -31.15
CA ARG A 294 -101.00 33.14 -31.38
C ARG A 294 -99.76 33.21 -32.26
N GLU A 295 -99.80 33.97 -33.36
CA GLU A 295 -98.66 34.14 -34.26
C GLU A 295 -97.46 34.79 -33.55
N GLN A 296 -97.70 35.79 -32.68
CA GLN A 296 -96.64 36.38 -31.86
C GLN A 296 -96.04 35.39 -30.85
N TYR A 297 -96.88 34.59 -30.17
CA TYR A 297 -96.39 33.56 -29.25
C TYR A 297 -95.66 32.43 -29.96
N GLU A 298 -96.15 32.00 -31.13
CA GLU A 298 -95.51 31.00 -31.96
C GLU A 298 -94.17 31.50 -32.50
N SER A 299 -94.11 32.76 -32.96
CA SER A 299 -92.86 33.42 -33.36
C SER A 299 -91.86 33.54 -32.21
N LEU A 300 -92.32 33.88 -31.00
CA LEU A 300 -91.47 34.00 -29.83
C LEU A 300 -90.97 32.62 -29.36
N ALA A 301 -91.83 31.61 -29.36
CA ALA A 301 -91.46 30.22 -29.03
C ALA A 301 -90.47 29.65 -30.05
N GLU A 302 -90.69 29.88 -31.35
CA GLU A 302 -89.80 29.48 -32.44
C GLU A 302 -88.44 30.19 -32.37
N LYS A 303 -88.42 31.49 -32.03
CA LYS A 303 -87.17 32.25 -31.78
C LYS A 303 -86.43 31.73 -30.55
N ASN A 304 -87.13 31.54 -29.43
CA ASN A 304 -86.54 31.02 -28.20
C ASN A 304 -85.95 29.62 -28.40
N ARG A 305 -86.65 28.74 -29.13
CA ARG A 305 -86.16 27.42 -29.52
C ARG A 305 -84.87 27.51 -30.34
N LYS A 306 -84.84 28.36 -31.38
CA LYS A 306 -83.64 28.56 -32.22
C LYS A 306 -82.47 29.17 -31.46
N GLU A 307 -82.72 30.15 -30.59
CA GLU A 307 -81.70 30.75 -29.74
C GLU A 307 -81.12 29.73 -28.75
N ALA A 308 -81.97 28.89 -28.15
CA ALA A 308 -81.51 27.79 -27.30
C ALA A 308 -80.67 26.78 -28.08
N GLU A 309 -81.12 26.34 -29.26
CA GLU A 309 -80.37 25.42 -30.13
C GLU A 309 -79.00 26.00 -30.53
N GLN A 310 -78.94 27.27 -30.94
CA GLN A 310 -77.69 27.95 -31.28
C GLN A 310 -76.76 28.12 -30.07
N TRP A 311 -77.32 28.44 -28.90
CA TRP A 311 -76.56 28.54 -27.67
C TRP A 311 -75.95 27.19 -27.27
N PHE A 312 -76.74 26.12 -27.33
CA PHE A 312 -76.27 24.74 -27.10
C PHE A 312 -75.20 24.34 -28.11
N PHE A 313 -75.39 24.63 -29.39
CA PHE A 313 -74.42 24.31 -30.43
C PHE A 313 -73.09 25.04 -30.19
N THR A 314 -73.14 26.35 -29.94
CA THR A 314 -71.95 27.17 -29.67
C THR A 314 -71.21 26.68 -28.43
N LYS A 315 -71.93 26.37 -27.34
CA LYS A 315 -71.32 25.84 -26.12
C LYS A 315 -70.72 24.45 -26.31
N THR A 316 -71.36 23.61 -27.10
CA THR A 316 -70.85 22.27 -27.42
C THR A 316 -69.60 22.34 -28.29
N GLU A 317 -69.56 23.25 -29.27
CA GLU A 317 -68.41 23.47 -30.13
C GLU A 317 -67.22 24.05 -29.36
N GLU A 318 -67.44 25.04 -28.50
CA GLU A 318 -66.43 25.61 -27.61
C GLU A 318 -65.84 24.54 -26.67
N LEU A 319 -66.71 23.76 -26.02
CA LEU A 319 -66.27 22.66 -25.16
C LEU A 319 -65.47 21.60 -25.94
N ASN A 320 -65.90 21.24 -27.14
CA ASN A 320 -65.19 20.27 -27.98
C ASN A 320 -63.81 20.81 -28.39
N ARG A 321 -63.71 22.10 -28.72
CA ARG A 321 -62.43 22.76 -29.04
C ARG A 321 -61.48 22.76 -27.83
N GLU A 322 -61.98 23.07 -26.64
CA GLU A 322 -61.19 23.03 -25.41
C GLU A 322 -60.75 21.61 -25.06
N VAL A 323 -61.63 20.62 -25.19
CA VAL A 323 -61.28 19.21 -24.97
C VAL A 323 -60.20 18.75 -25.95
N ALA A 324 -60.29 19.12 -27.23
CA ALA A 324 -59.27 18.80 -28.22
C ALA A 324 -57.90 19.44 -27.86
N MET A 325 -57.88 20.73 -27.53
CA MET A 325 -56.64 21.42 -27.12
C MET A 325 -56.04 20.84 -25.84
N ASN A 326 -56.86 20.61 -24.81
CA ASN A 326 -56.41 20.00 -23.55
C ASN A 326 -55.90 18.58 -23.78
N THR A 327 -56.52 17.82 -24.69
CA THR A 327 -56.06 16.49 -25.07
C THR A 327 -54.69 16.56 -25.76
N GLU A 328 -54.49 17.46 -26.72
CA GLU A 328 -53.21 17.64 -27.41
C GLU A 328 -52.10 18.06 -26.43
N GLN A 329 -52.37 19.02 -25.55
CA GLN A 329 -51.45 19.44 -24.51
C GLN A 329 -51.10 18.28 -23.57
N LEU A 330 -52.10 17.50 -23.15
CA LEU A 330 -51.87 16.32 -22.32
C LEU A 330 -51.02 15.26 -23.04
N GLN A 331 -51.22 15.05 -24.34
CA GLN A 331 -50.41 14.11 -25.12
C GLN A 331 -48.97 14.60 -25.31
N SER A 332 -48.78 15.89 -25.62
CA SER A 332 -47.44 16.49 -25.73
C SER A 332 -46.68 16.40 -24.41
N GLY A 333 -47.32 16.78 -23.29
CA GLY A 333 -46.75 16.66 -21.96
C GLY A 333 -46.38 15.21 -21.63
N LYS A 334 -47.25 14.24 -21.93
CA LYS A 334 -46.95 12.80 -21.80
C LYS A 334 -45.74 12.37 -22.65
N SER A 335 -45.59 12.87 -23.87
CA SER A 335 -44.45 12.51 -24.73
C SER A 335 -43.13 13.04 -24.17
N GLU A 336 -43.06 14.32 -23.79
CA GLU A 336 -41.88 14.97 -23.18
C GLU A 336 -41.47 14.24 -21.90
N ILE A 337 -42.46 13.92 -21.06
CA ILE A 337 -42.31 13.10 -19.87
C ILE A 337 -41.64 11.76 -20.14
N THR A 338 -42.05 11.06 -21.21
CA THR A 338 -41.45 9.76 -21.55
C THR A 338 -40.05 9.92 -22.14
N GLU A 339 -39.78 11.01 -22.85
CA GLU A 339 -38.47 11.31 -23.40
C GLU A 339 -37.48 11.71 -22.31
N LEU A 340 -37.84 12.64 -21.43
CA LEU A 340 -37.04 13.00 -20.26
C LEU A 340 -36.73 11.79 -19.41
N ARG A 341 -37.73 10.94 -19.16
CA ARG A 341 -37.51 9.69 -18.48
C ARG A 341 -36.48 8.81 -19.20
N ARG A 342 -36.57 8.65 -20.54
CA ARG A 342 -35.56 7.96 -21.37
C ARG A 342 -34.16 8.53 -21.23
N THR A 343 -34.04 9.85 -21.23
CA THR A 343 -32.73 10.50 -21.05
C THR A 343 -32.16 10.23 -19.65
N VAL A 344 -32.99 10.26 -18.60
CA VAL A 344 -32.56 10.00 -17.22
C VAL A 344 -32.03 8.58 -17.07
N GLN A 345 -32.75 7.55 -17.52
CA GLN A 345 -32.23 6.18 -17.44
C GLN A 345 -30.97 6.00 -18.31
N GLY A 346 -30.89 6.64 -19.47
CA GLY A 346 -29.68 6.61 -20.30
C GLY A 346 -28.46 7.19 -19.56
N LEU A 347 -28.64 8.33 -18.90
CA LEU A 347 -27.60 8.97 -18.08
C LEU A 347 -27.26 8.16 -16.83
N GLU A 348 -28.24 7.52 -16.19
CA GLU A 348 -28.00 6.63 -15.05
C GLU A 348 -27.17 5.41 -15.46
N ILE A 349 -27.47 4.78 -16.60
CA ILE A 349 -26.69 3.66 -17.14
C ILE A 349 -25.26 4.11 -17.48
N GLU A 350 -25.10 5.27 -18.12
CA GLU A 350 -23.78 5.81 -18.42
C GLU A 350 -22.99 6.10 -17.14
N LEU A 351 -23.63 6.68 -16.12
CA LEU A 351 -23.00 6.90 -14.81
C LEU A 351 -22.54 5.59 -14.18
N GLN A 352 -23.37 4.54 -14.17
CA GLN A 352 -23.00 3.23 -13.65
C GLN A 352 -21.85 2.59 -14.45
N SER A 353 -21.88 2.72 -15.78
CA SER A 353 -20.80 2.27 -16.67
C SER A 353 -19.48 2.96 -16.32
N GLN A 354 -19.48 4.30 -16.20
CA GLN A 354 -18.29 5.08 -15.85
C GLN A 354 -17.76 4.76 -14.45
N LEU A 355 -18.64 4.55 -13.47
CA LEU A 355 -18.24 4.11 -12.12
C LEU A 355 -17.58 2.72 -12.16
N SER A 356 -18.12 1.78 -12.94
CA SER A 356 -17.52 0.45 -13.12
C SER A 356 -16.16 0.50 -13.80
N MET A 357 -16.01 1.35 -14.82
CA MET A 357 -14.76 1.57 -15.53
C MET A 357 -13.71 2.19 -14.60
N LYS A 358 -14.11 3.22 -13.82
CA LYS A 358 -13.25 3.84 -12.82
C LYS A 358 -12.73 2.81 -11.81
N ALA A 359 -13.63 2.00 -11.23
CA ALA A 359 -13.25 0.98 -10.25
C ALA A 359 -12.28 -0.06 -10.85
N ALA A 360 -12.50 -0.49 -12.10
CA ALA A 360 -11.60 -1.39 -12.79
C ALA A 360 -10.21 -0.75 -13.00
N LEU A 361 -10.15 0.52 -13.41
CA LEU A 361 -8.89 1.24 -13.60
C LEU A 361 -8.13 1.44 -12.28
N GLU A 362 -8.82 1.87 -11.21
CA GLU A 362 -8.24 1.99 -9.87
C GLU A 362 -7.69 0.64 -9.37
N GLY A 363 -8.41 -0.46 -9.63
CA GLY A 363 -7.95 -1.81 -9.32
C GLY A 363 -6.68 -2.20 -10.08
N THR A 364 -6.63 -1.96 -11.40
CA THR A 364 -5.43 -2.24 -12.20
C THR A 364 -4.25 -1.37 -11.78
N LEU A 365 -4.47 -0.11 -11.43
CA LEU A 365 -3.44 0.78 -10.92
C LEU A 365 -2.86 0.23 -9.60
N ALA A 366 -3.71 -0.08 -8.62
CA ALA A 366 -3.29 -0.65 -7.35
C ALA A 366 -2.54 -1.99 -7.51
N GLU A 367 -2.97 -2.86 -8.42
CA GLU A 367 -2.27 -4.11 -8.74
C GLU A 367 -0.89 -3.84 -9.33
N THR A 368 -0.77 -2.89 -10.26
CA THR A 368 0.52 -2.54 -10.86
C THR A 368 1.46 -1.91 -9.83
N GLU A 369 0.98 -1.00 -8.99
CA GLU A 369 1.76 -0.38 -7.91
C GLU A 369 2.25 -1.43 -6.91
N ALA A 370 1.39 -2.37 -6.49
CA ALA A 370 1.78 -3.47 -5.61
C ALA A 370 2.83 -4.39 -6.27
N ARG A 371 2.67 -4.71 -7.56
CA ARG A 371 3.64 -5.50 -8.32
C ARG A 371 5.00 -4.80 -8.42
N TYR A 372 5.03 -3.50 -8.70
CA TYR A 372 6.28 -2.76 -8.76
C TYR A 372 6.90 -2.55 -7.37
N GLY A 373 6.08 -2.34 -6.33
CA GLY A 373 6.54 -2.26 -4.94
C GLY A 373 7.23 -3.54 -4.48
N THR A 374 6.67 -4.70 -4.81
CA THR A 374 7.28 -6.00 -4.49
C THR A 374 8.57 -6.24 -5.29
N GLN A 375 8.61 -5.90 -6.58
CA GLN A 375 9.84 -5.99 -7.38
C GLN A 375 10.94 -5.08 -6.84
N LEU A 376 10.60 -3.85 -6.44
CA LEU A 376 11.57 -2.91 -5.86
C LEU A 376 12.11 -3.43 -4.53
N ALA A 377 11.25 -3.99 -3.66
CA ALA A 377 11.66 -4.60 -2.40
C ALA A 377 12.61 -5.80 -2.62
N GLN A 378 12.35 -6.63 -3.63
CA GLN A 378 13.22 -7.74 -4.01
C GLN A 378 14.59 -7.26 -4.50
N LEU A 379 14.62 -6.23 -5.35
CA LEU A 379 15.87 -5.64 -5.84
C LEU A 379 16.65 -4.98 -4.70
N GLN A 380 15.98 -4.26 -3.80
CA GLN A 380 16.63 -3.67 -2.63
C GLN A 380 17.25 -4.74 -1.73
N ALA A 381 16.55 -5.85 -1.49
CA ALA A 381 17.08 -6.98 -0.72
C ALA A 381 18.32 -7.60 -1.38
N LEU A 382 18.32 -7.74 -2.71
CA LEU A 382 19.48 -8.21 -3.46
C LEU A 382 20.67 -7.24 -3.32
N ILE A 383 20.43 -5.94 -3.47
CA ILE A 383 21.46 -4.91 -3.29
C ILE A 383 22.07 -5.01 -1.90
N THR A 384 21.25 -5.00 -0.85
CA THR A 384 21.71 -5.12 0.53
C THR A 384 22.56 -6.38 0.75
N SER A 385 22.14 -7.53 0.18
CA SER A 385 22.90 -8.78 0.32
C SER A 385 24.27 -8.73 -0.37
N VAL A 386 24.38 -8.05 -1.52
CA VAL A 386 25.64 -7.90 -2.25
C VAL A 386 26.54 -6.88 -1.55
N GLU A 387 25.98 -5.80 -1.00
CA GLU A 387 26.71 -4.83 -0.19
C GLU A 387 27.29 -5.48 1.08
N GLU A 388 26.52 -6.36 1.73
CA GLU A 388 26.98 -7.14 2.88
C GLU A 388 28.13 -8.08 2.51
N GLN A 389 28.00 -8.86 1.42
CA GLN A 389 29.08 -9.72 0.92
C GLN A 389 30.35 -8.92 0.58
N LEU A 390 30.19 -7.72 0.01
CA LEU A 390 31.32 -6.86 -0.33
C LEU A 390 31.99 -6.28 0.91
N ALA A 391 31.22 -5.95 1.95
CA ALA A 391 31.76 -5.53 3.25
C ALA A 391 32.53 -6.67 3.94
N GLU A 392 32.00 -7.89 3.91
CA GLU A 392 32.66 -9.08 4.44
C GLU A 392 34.00 -9.34 3.73
N LEU A 393 34.01 -9.34 2.39
CA LEU A 393 35.24 -9.52 1.60
C LEU A 393 36.30 -8.43 1.87
N ARG A 394 35.88 -7.18 2.09
CA ARG A 394 36.80 -6.09 2.47
C ARG A 394 37.42 -6.36 3.84
N CYS A 395 36.61 -6.75 4.83
CA CYS A 395 37.08 -7.11 6.17
C CYS A 395 38.08 -8.28 6.11
N ASP A 396 37.77 -9.32 5.32
CA ASP A 396 38.65 -10.46 5.12
C ASP A 396 39.97 -10.08 4.45
N MET A 397 39.93 -9.22 3.42
CA MET A 397 41.13 -8.73 2.75
C MET A 397 42.01 -7.90 3.70
N GLU A 398 41.41 -7.04 4.53
CA GLU A 398 42.12 -6.25 5.54
C GLU A 398 42.78 -7.16 6.59
N ARG A 399 42.06 -8.19 7.05
CA ARG A 399 42.57 -9.22 7.96
C ARG A 399 43.75 -9.96 7.34
N GLN A 400 43.61 -10.47 6.12
CA GLN A 400 44.70 -11.15 5.40
C GLN A 400 45.90 -10.22 5.22
N ASN A 401 45.69 -8.96 4.85
CA ASN A 401 46.77 -7.98 4.70
C ASN A 401 47.54 -7.78 6.01
N HIS A 402 46.84 -7.75 7.15
CA HIS A 402 47.46 -7.68 8.47
C HIS A 402 48.29 -8.93 8.79
N GLU A 403 47.74 -10.12 8.56
CA GLU A 403 48.46 -11.39 8.74
C GLU A 403 49.70 -11.48 7.84
N TYR A 404 49.59 -11.06 6.58
CA TYR A 404 50.73 -11.00 5.65
C TYR A 404 51.82 -10.04 6.14
N LYS A 405 51.48 -8.87 6.68
CA LYS A 405 52.46 -7.94 7.27
C LYS A 405 53.22 -8.59 8.42
N ILE A 406 52.51 -9.23 9.35
CA ILE A 406 53.14 -9.96 10.46
C ILE A 406 54.08 -11.05 9.93
N LEU A 407 53.64 -11.82 8.93
CA LEU A 407 54.47 -12.88 8.35
C LEU A 407 55.73 -12.34 7.68
N VAL A 408 55.64 -11.20 6.99
CA VAL A 408 56.80 -10.51 6.41
C VAL A 408 57.74 -10.03 7.51
N ASP A 409 57.24 -9.44 8.59
CA ASP A 409 58.07 -9.02 9.72
C ASP A 409 58.82 -10.20 10.34
N VAL A 410 58.15 -11.34 10.55
CA VAL A 410 58.79 -12.57 11.02
C VAL A 410 59.82 -13.09 10.02
N LYS A 411 59.51 -13.11 8.72
CA LYS A 411 60.44 -13.53 7.67
C LYS A 411 61.70 -12.67 7.66
N THR A 412 61.56 -11.35 7.72
CA THR A 412 62.72 -10.43 7.73
C THR A 412 63.59 -10.63 8.98
N ARG A 413 62.98 -10.88 10.14
CA ARG A 413 63.70 -11.25 11.37
C ARG A 413 64.47 -12.56 11.20
N LEU A 414 63.84 -13.61 10.69
CA LEU A 414 64.50 -14.89 10.44
C LEU A 414 65.62 -14.77 9.41
N GLU A 415 65.45 -13.96 8.37
CA GLU A 415 66.52 -13.68 7.39
C GLU A 415 67.73 -12.99 8.04
N GLN A 416 67.51 -12.06 8.98
CA GLN A 416 68.59 -11.46 9.77
C GLN A 416 69.28 -12.51 10.64
N GLU A 417 68.54 -13.37 11.32
CA GLU A 417 69.09 -14.48 12.11
C GLU A 417 69.93 -15.41 11.23
N ILE A 418 69.43 -15.83 10.06
CA ILE A 418 70.19 -16.64 9.08
C ILE A 418 71.46 -15.92 8.62
N ALA A 419 71.40 -14.61 8.36
CA ALA A 419 72.58 -13.84 7.98
C ALA A 419 73.61 -13.81 9.11
N THR A 420 73.18 -13.70 10.37
CA THR A 420 74.09 -13.81 11.52
C THR A 420 74.67 -15.21 11.67
N TYR A 421 73.87 -16.27 11.50
CA TYR A 421 74.35 -17.65 11.51
C TYR A 421 75.37 -17.89 10.40
N ARG A 422 75.12 -17.41 9.18
CA ARG A 422 76.09 -17.48 8.07
C ARG A 422 77.38 -16.74 8.38
N ARG A 423 77.33 -15.54 8.97
CA ARG A 423 78.54 -14.81 9.38
C ARG A 423 79.35 -15.58 10.44
N LEU A 424 78.67 -16.20 11.42
CA LEU A 424 79.34 -17.02 12.43
C LEU A 424 79.99 -18.25 11.79
N LEU A 425 79.26 -18.96 10.94
CA LEU A 425 79.77 -20.09 10.16
C LEU A 425 80.92 -19.68 9.25
N GLU A 426 80.87 -18.55 8.56
CA GLU A 426 81.97 -18.04 7.72
C GLU A 426 83.18 -17.61 8.55
N GLY A 427 83.00 -17.10 9.78
CA GLY A 427 84.09 -16.81 10.72
C GLY A 427 84.77 -18.09 11.25
N GLU A 428 83.99 -19.15 11.43
CA GLU A 428 84.46 -20.47 11.84
C GLU A 428 85.08 -21.25 10.66
N ASP A 429 84.51 -21.12 9.46
CA ASP A 429 85.05 -21.60 8.19
C ASP A 429 86.30 -20.82 7.79
N ALA A 430 86.49 -19.55 8.15
CA ALA A 430 87.77 -18.85 7.99
C ALA A 430 88.83 -19.41 8.95
N HIS A 431 88.43 -19.80 10.16
CA HIS A 431 89.31 -20.51 11.10
C HIS A 431 89.68 -21.92 10.59
N ILE A 432 88.71 -22.67 10.08
CA ILE A 432 88.89 -24.02 9.51
C ILE A 432 89.62 -23.95 8.16
N ALA A 433 89.33 -22.99 7.30
CA ALA A 433 90.04 -22.74 6.05
C ALA A 433 91.46 -22.23 6.29
N SER A 434 91.75 -21.50 7.37
CA SER A 434 93.14 -21.24 7.77
C SER A 434 93.87 -22.51 8.19
N GLN A 435 93.17 -23.48 8.81
CA GLN A 435 93.72 -24.79 9.15
C GLN A 435 93.83 -25.72 7.92
N TYR A 436 92.91 -25.66 6.97
CA TYR A 436 92.91 -26.46 5.74
C TYR A 436 93.81 -25.88 4.64
N SER A 437 93.99 -24.56 4.54
CA SER A 437 94.95 -23.92 3.62
C SER A 437 96.41 -24.17 4.04
N ALA A 438 96.66 -24.49 5.31
CA ALA A 438 97.92 -25.07 5.74
C ALA A 438 98.12 -26.53 5.25
N ALA A 439 97.04 -27.27 4.97
CA ALA A 439 97.09 -28.68 4.54
C ALA A 439 96.92 -28.89 3.01
N LEU A 440 96.40 -27.91 2.27
CA LEU A 440 96.11 -28.02 0.83
C LEU A 440 97.00 -27.12 -0.04
N SER A 441 98.28 -26.98 0.32
CA SER A 441 99.34 -26.41 -0.54
C SER A 441 99.98 -27.47 -1.47
N SER A 442 99.29 -28.58 -1.69
CA SER A 442 99.69 -29.68 -2.57
C SER A 442 98.47 -30.25 -3.30
N GLN A 443 97.98 -29.56 -4.34
CA GLN A 443 97.63 -30.13 -5.65
C GLN A 443 96.97 -29.02 -6.48
N GLY A 444 97.55 -28.71 -7.64
CA GLY A 444 97.04 -27.66 -8.52
C GLY A 444 95.84 -28.09 -9.36
N GLY A 445 95.11 -27.06 -9.80
CA GLY A 445 94.56 -26.97 -11.15
C GLY A 445 93.08 -27.32 -11.34
N ARG A 446 92.39 -26.36 -11.98
CA ARG A 446 91.18 -26.50 -12.83
C ARG A 446 89.83 -26.64 -12.10
N ASP A 447 88.72 -26.03 -12.51
CA ASP A 447 88.35 -25.19 -13.65
C ASP A 447 87.23 -24.22 -13.19
N VAL A 448 87.25 -22.98 -13.68
CA VAL A 448 86.16 -22.02 -13.50
C VAL A 448 85.03 -22.39 -14.47
N ILE A 449 83.96 -22.98 -13.95
CA ILE A 449 82.72 -23.18 -14.72
C ILE A 449 81.87 -21.92 -14.59
N SER A 450 81.87 -21.08 -15.61
CA SER A 450 80.91 -19.98 -15.77
C SER A 450 79.54 -20.55 -16.09
N SER A 451 78.65 -20.65 -15.09
CA SER A 451 77.26 -21.04 -15.30
C SER A 451 76.45 -19.83 -15.79
N ALA A 452 76.15 -19.79 -17.09
CA ALA A 452 75.25 -18.80 -17.66
C ALA A 452 73.79 -19.20 -17.36
N ARG A 453 73.09 -18.38 -16.58
CA ARG A 453 71.66 -18.58 -16.27
C ARG A 453 70.81 -17.97 -17.38
N GLN A 454 70.15 -18.81 -18.16
CA GLN A 454 69.18 -18.37 -19.17
C GLN A 454 67.79 -18.31 -18.54
N VAL A 455 67.22 -17.11 -18.41
CA VAL A 455 65.86 -16.92 -17.88
C VAL A 455 64.91 -16.83 -19.08
N ARG A 456 63.99 -17.79 -19.17
CA ARG A 456 62.93 -17.82 -20.19
C ARG A 456 61.64 -17.35 -19.54
N THR A 457 61.13 -16.22 -20.00
CA THR A 457 59.83 -15.72 -19.55
C THR A 457 58.84 -15.99 -20.66
N ILE A 458 57.85 -16.83 -20.38
CA ILE A 458 56.76 -17.15 -21.30
C ILE A 458 55.56 -16.35 -20.81
N VAL A 459 55.12 -15.38 -21.61
CA VAL A 459 53.91 -14.62 -21.34
C VAL A 459 52.80 -15.19 -22.21
N GLU A 460 51.80 -15.78 -21.56
CA GLU A 460 50.63 -16.37 -22.22
C GLU A 460 49.41 -15.51 -21.94
N GLU A 461 48.77 -15.02 -23.00
CA GLU A 461 47.44 -14.43 -22.91
C GLU A 461 46.38 -15.51 -23.11
N VAL A 462 45.62 -15.77 -22.05
CA VAL A 462 44.56 -16.80 -22.04
C VAL A 462 43.22 -16.11 -22.07
N GLN A 463 42.39 -16.38 -23.09
CA GLN A 463 40.99 -15.94 -23.14
C GLN A 463 40.12 -17.20 -23.27
N ASP A 464 39.13 -17.35 -22.36
CA ASP A 464 38.26 -18.52 -22.26
C ASP A 464 38.97 -19.89 -22.20
N GLY A 465 40.11 -19.94 -21.50
CA GLY A 465 40.81 -21.19 -21.17
C GLY A 465 41.61 -21.82 -22.31
N LYS A 466 41.76 -21.14 -23.46
CA LYS A 466 42.81 -21.45 -24.45
C LYS A 466 43.80 -20.30 -24.55
N VAL A 467 45.09 -20.65 -24.63
CA VAL A 467 46.19 -19.71 -24.86
C VAL A 467 46.04 -19.17 -26.29
N VAL A 468 45.71 -17.89 -26.43
CA VAL A 468 45.45 -17.27 -27.75
C VAL A 468 46.74 -16.67 -28.34
N SER A 469 47.74 -16.38 -27.49
CA SER A 469 49.05 -15.92 -27.89
C SER A 469 50.10 -16.34 -26.84
N SER A 470 51.22 -16.91 -27.31
CA SER A 470 52.37 -17.24 -26.46
C SER A 470 53.62 -16.60 -27.06
N ARG A 471 54.26 -15.73 -26.28
CA ARG A 471 55.51 -15.06 -26.68
C ARG A 471 56.61 -15.44 -25.70
N GLU A 472 57.62 -16.14 -26.20
CA GLU A 472 58.84 -16.46 -25.47
C GLU A 472 59.85 -15.31 -25.60
N GLN A 473 60.26 -14.74 -24.47
CA GLN A 473 61.41 -13.85 -24.41
C GLN A 473 62.56 -14.53 -23.65
N VAL A 474 63.65 -14.74 -24.38
CA VAL A 474 64.90 -15.31 -23.85
C VAL A 474 65.86 -14.16 -23.56
N GLN A 475 66.16 -13.92 -22.28
CA GLN A 475 67.23 -13.00 -21.89
C GLN A 475 68.45 -13.81 -21.42
N LEU A 476 69.56 -13.64 -22.14
CA LEU A 476 70.88 -14.14 -21.75
C LEU A 476 71.52 -13.11 -20.82
N SER A 477 71.52 -13.41 -19.52
CA SER A 477 72.34 -12.65 -18.56
C SER A 477 73.67 -13.37 -18.41
N THR A 478 74.69 -12.89 -19.13
CA THR A 478 76.08 -13.31 -18.90
C THR A 478 76.55 -12.64 -17.61
N ARG A 479 76.98 -13.42 -16.62
CA ARG A 479 77.72 -12.92 -15.46
C ARG A 479 79.12 -13.48 -15.48
#